data_AF-A0A554VZ92-F1
#
_entry.id   AF-A0A554VZ92-F1
#
_cell.length_a   1.000
_cell.length_b   1.000
_cell.length_c   1.000
_cell.angle_alpha   90.00
_cell.angle_beta   90.00
_cell.angle_gamma   90.00
#
_symmetry.space_group_name_H-M   'P 1'
#
loop_
_entity.id
_entity.type
_entity.pdbx_description
1 polymer ?
#
loop_
_entity_poly.entity_id
_entity_poly.type
_entity_poly.pdbx_seq_one_letter_code
_entity_poly.pdbx_strand_id
1 'polypeptide(L)'
;MLLERPRLPVASVKMFDGVLVAVALPATFIVALVIVAAVMRARDVRRRGPVRRFSRQQRCEGMARAAGQCEMEAGFRRRCSRPAEHGDHFYPWSKGGSTSLQNFVAACSRCNRAKGAQIPSPAQQERLERRRRTYVALDGAAAVGERQPLP
;
A
#
# COMPACT_ATOMS: atom_id res chain seq x y z
N MET A 1 -34.15 -59.96 -38.18
CA MET A 1 -32.90 -59.19 -38.12
C MET A 1 -33.23 -57.79 -37.59
N LEU A 2 -33.14 -57.60 -36.27
CA LEU A 2 -33.25 -56.29 -35.62
C LEU A 2 -31.98 -56.11 -34.79
N LEU A 3 -31.12 -55.19 -35.22
CA LEU A 3 -29.90 -54.81 -34.51
C LEU A 3 -30.27 -53.95 -33.30
N GLU A 4 -30.15 -54.50 -32.09
CA GLU A 4 -30.20 -53.71 -30.86
C GLU A 4 -28.95 -52.83 -30.75
N ARG A 5 -29.16 -51.51 -30.68
CA ARG A 5 -28.09 -50.54 -30.38
C ARG A 5 -27.81 -50.55 -28.87
N PRO A 6 -26.54 -50.57 -28.41
CA PRO A 6 -26.23 -50.49 -26.99
C PRO A 6 -26.61 -49.11 -26.44
N ARG A 7 -27.47 -49.09 -25.42
CA ARG A 7 -27.79 -47.88 -24.64
C ARG A 7 -26.65 -47.65 -23.64
N LEU A 8 -25.89 -46.56 -23.82
CA LEU A 8 -24.91 -46.12 -22.83
C LEU A 8 -25.63 -45.66 -21.53
N PRO A 9 -25.07 -45.94 -20.34
CA PRO A 9 -25.73 -45.65 -19.07
C PRO A 9 -25.74 -44.14 -18.76
N VAL A 10 -26.95 -43.56 -18.77
CA VAL A 10 -27.28 -42.15 -18.45
C VAL A 10 -26.77 -41.70 -17.07
N ALA A 11 -26.46 -42.64 -16.17
CA ALA A 11 -25.96 -42.37 -14.82
C ALA A 11 -24.51 -41.83 -14.78
N SER A 12 -23.68 -42.24 -15.74
CA SER A 12 -22.25 -41.82 -15.78
C SER A 12 -22.13 -40.32 -16.07
N VAL A 13 -22.91 -39.82 -17.03
CA VAL A 13 -22.91 -38.40 -17.45
C VAL A 13 -23.30 -37.46 -16.29
N LYS A 14 -24.32 -37.82 -15.49
CA LYS A 14 -24.80 -36.99 -14.38
C LYS A 14 -23.81 -36.86 -13.21
N MET A 15 -22.99 -37.87 -12.94
CA MET A 15 -21.95 -37.78 -11.90
C MET A 15 -20.79 -36.88 -12.33
N PHE A 16 -20.38 -36.96 -13.60
CA PHE A 16 -19.34 -36.05 -14.13
C PHE A 16 -19.81 -34.59 -14.09
N ASP A 17 -21.08 -34.32 -14.43
CA ASP A 17 -21.67 -32.97 -14.32
C ASP A 17 -21.69 -32.45 -12.88
N GLY A 18 -22.05 -33.29 -11.91
CA GLY A 18 -22.06 -32.91 -10.49
C GLY A 18 -20.66 -32.61 -9.92
N VAL A 19 -19.65 -33.41 -10.29
CA VAL A 19 -18.25 -33.19 -9.88
C VAL A 19 -17.66 -31.97 -10.58
N LEU A 20 -17.97 -31.76 -11.87
CA LEU A 20 -17.59 -30.56 -12.61
C LEU A 20 -18.16 -29.30 -11.97
N VAL A 21 -19.44 -29.31 -11.55
CA VAL A 21 -20.06 -28.18 -10.84
C VAL A 21 -19.44 -27.98 -9.45
N ALA A 22 -19.19 -29.07 -8.71
CA ALA A 22 -18.61 -29.01 -7.36
C ALA A 22 -17.16 -28.47 -7.34
N VAL A 23 -16.41 -28.61 -8.43
CA VAL A 23 -15.07 -28.04 -8.59
C VAL A 23 -15.11 -26.66 -9.26
N ALA A 24 -16.00 -26.44 -10.23
CA ALA A 24 -16.10 -25.18 -10.95
C ALA A 24 -16.58 -24.02 -10.07
N LEU A 25 -17.51 -24.25 -9.14
CA LEU A 25 -18.00 -23.21 -8.24
C LEU A 25 -16.93 -22.65 -7.28
N PRO A 26 -16.16 -23.46 -6.53
CA PRO A 26 -15.08 -22.93 -5.69
C PRO A 26 -13.94 -22.35 -6.55
N ALA A 27 -13.63 -22.94 -7.71
CA ALA A 27 -12.58 -22.41 -8.59
C ALA A 27 -12.95 -21.02 -9.14
N THR A 28 -14.19 -20.83 -9.61
CA THR A 28 -14.68 -19.53 -10.08
C THR A 28 -14.74 -18.50 -8.96
N PHE A 29 -15.13 -18.91 -7.74
CA PHE A 29 -15.11 -18.05 -6.57
C PHE A 29 -13.68 -17.59 -6.21
N ILE A 30 -12.70 -18.49 -6.20
CA ILE A 30 -11.30 -18.16 -5.96
C ILE A 30 -10.77 -17.19 -7.03
N VAL A 31 -11.05 -17.45 -8.32
CA VAL A 31 -10.65 -16.57 -9.42
C VAL A 31 -11.28 -15.18 -9.24
N ALA A 32 -12.57 -15.12 -8.89
CA ALA A 32 -13.24 -13.85 -8.61
C ALA A 32 -12.58 -13.09 -7.43
N LEU A 33 -12.23 -13.78 -6.34
CA LEU A 33 -11.51 -13.17 -5.22
C LEU A 33 -10.14 -12.64 -5.62
N VAL A 34 -9.38 -13.39 -6.42
CA VAL A 34 -8.07 -12.95 -6.94
C VAL A 34 -8.22 -11.70 -7.81
N ILE A 35 -9.20 -11.68 -8.73
CA ILE A 35 -9.49 -10.52 -9.59
C ILE A 35 -9.90 -9.32 -8.73
N VAL A 36 -10.80 -9.50 -7.76
CA VAL A 36 -11.23 -8.43 -6.85
C VAL A 36 -10.03 -7.88 -6.06
N ALA A 37 -9.18 -8.75 -5.50
CA ALA A 37 -7.97 -8.34 -4.79
C ALA A 37 -7.00 -7.57 -5.70
N ALA A 38 -6.80 -8.03 -6.94
CA ALA A 38 -5.97 -7.34 -7.93
C ALA A 38 -6.53 -5.96 -8.30
N VAL A 39 -7.84 -5.84 -8.52
CA VAL A 39 -8.52 -4.58 -8.80
C VAL A 39 -8.45 -3.63 -7.62
N MET A 40 -8.64 -4.12 -6.39
CA MET A 40 -8.49 -3.32 -5.17
C MET A 40 -7.06 -2.79 -5.03
N ARG A 41 -6.04 -3.63 -5.24
CA ARG A 41 -4.64 -3.20 -5.26
C ARG A 41 -4.36 -2.16 -6.34
N ALA A 42 -4.83 -2.38 -7.57
CA ALA A 42 -4.64 -1.43 -8.66
C ALA A 42 -5.35 -0.09 -8.41
N ARG A 43 -6.56 -0.11 -7.83
CA ARG A 43 -7.30 1.09 -7.43
C ARG A 43 -6.61 1.84 -6.29
N ASP A 44 -6.03 1.13 -5.33
CA ASP A 44 -5.25 1.74 -4.25
C ASP A 44 -3.98 2.41 -4.80
N VAL A 45 -3.25 1.73 -5.70
CA VAL A 45 -2.12 2.32 -6.44
C VAL A 45 -2.55 3.57 -7.23
N ARG A 46 -3.71 3.55 -7.89
CA ARG A 46 -4.27 4.73 -8.57
C ARG A 46 -4.74 5.82 -7.62
N ARG A 47 -5.26 5.50 -6.43
CA ARG A 47 -5.57 6.51 -5.40
C ARG A 47 -4.31 7.23 -4.91
N ARG A 48 -3.14 6.57 -4.97
CA ARG A 48 -1.83 7.15 -4.63
C ARG A 48 -1.31 8.21 -5.63
N GLY A 49 -2.01 8.47 -6.76
CA GLY A 49 -1.84 9.66 -7.62
C GLY A 49 -3.06 9.94 -8.51
N PRO A 50 -3.83 11.04 -8.30
CA PRO A 50 -3.44 12.43 -8.65
C PRO A 50 -3.68 13.47 -7.54
N VAL A 51 -4.08 13.03 -6.33
CA VAL A 51 -4.40 13.96 -5.23
C VAL A 51 -3.12 14.30 -4.46
N ARG A 52 -2.71 15.57 -4.50
CA ARG A 52 -1.57 16.06 -3.70
C ARG A 52 -1.85 15.99 -2.20
N ARG A 53 -3.09 16.19 -1.77
CA ARG A 53 -3.45 16.28 -0.35
C ARG A 53 -3.68 14.90 0.27
N PHE A 54 -3.01 14.61 1.38
CA PHE A 54 -3.36 13.47 2.23
C PHE A 54 -4.82 13.56 2.69
N SER A 55 -5.52 12.44 2.79
CA SER A 55 -6.85 12.39 3.41
C SER A 55 -6.77 12.70 4.92
N ARG A 56 -7.90 13.04 5.55
CA ARG A 56 -7.95 13.25 7.01
C ARG A 56 -7.47 12.00 7.76
N GLN A 57 -7.92 10.82 7.32
CA GLN A 57 -7.51 9.54 7.87
C GLN A 57 -5.99 9.34 7.76
N GLN A 58 -5.41 9.55 6.57
CA GLN A 58 -3.96 9.40 6.36
C GLN A 58 -3.15 10.35 7.25
N ARG A 59 -3.62 11.58 7.46
CA ARG A 59 -2.96 12.51 8.40
C ARG A 59 -3.05 12.01 9.83
N CYS A 60 -4.22 11.55 10.29
CA CYS A 60 -4.37 10.99 11.63
C CYS A 60 -3.46 9.77 11.83
N GLU A 61 -3.48 8.81 10.91
CA GLU A 61 -2.64 7.61 10.95
C GLU A 61 -1.15 7.94 10.93
N GLY A 62 -0.73 8.83 10.03
CA GLY A 62 0.66 9.26 9.92
C GLY A 62 1.17 9.99 11.15
N MET A 63 0.34 10.85 11.76
CA MET A 63 0.68 11.56 13.00
C MET A 63 0.71 10.61 14.21
N ALA A 64 -0.25 9.68 14.29
CA ALA A 64 -0.30 8.66 15.34
C ALA A 64 0.92 7.73 15.27
N ARG A 65 1.32 7.29 14.07
CA ARG A 65 2.53 6.48 13.85
C ARG A 65 3.80 7.18 14.38
N ALA A 66 3.85 8.50 14.29
CA ALA A 66 4.97 9.28 14.79
C ALA A 66 4.84 9.67 16.27
N ALA A 67 3.80 9.20 16.97
CA ALA A 67 3.42 9.62 18.32
C ALA A 67 3.32 11.15 18.47
N GLY A 68 2.88 11.84 17.41
CA GLY A 68 2.82 13.31 17.39
C GLY A 68 4.19 14.01 17.47
N GLN A 69 5.30 13.30 17.31
CA GLN A 69 6.66 13.86 17.35
C GLN A 69 7.26 13.97 15.95
N CYS A 70 7.95 15.07 15.68
CA CYS A 70 8.63 15.30 14.41
C CYS A 70 9.58 14.15 14.05
N GLU A 71 9.47 13.62 12.83
CA GLU A 71 10.32 12.55 12.30
C GLU A 71 11.58 13.08 11.58
N MET A 72 11.58 14.38 11.26
CA MET A 72 12.67 15.05 10.59
C MET A 72 13.91 15.16 11.48
N GLU A 73 15.06 15.33 10.83
CA GLU A 73 16.33 15.51 11.52
C GLU A 73 16.53 16.98 11.94
N ALA A 74 17.15 17.17 13.11
CA ALA A 74 17.63 18.46 13.58
C ALA A 74 19.08 18.32 14.09
N GLY A 75 19.93 19.30 13.79
CA GLY A 75 21.34 19.30 14.23
C GLY A 75 22.10 18.07 13.76
N PHE A 76 22.77 17.37 14.68
CA PHE A 76 23.61 16.17 14.49
C PHE A 76 22.86 14.91 13.99
N ARG A 77 22.01 15.04 12.96
CA ARG A 77 21.22 13.96 12.33
C ARG A 77 20.32 13.19 13.31
N ARG A 78 20.00 13.80 14.46
CA ARG A 78 19.09 13.24 15.46
C ARG A 78 17.65 13.59 15.12
N ARG A 79 16.71 12.75 15.56
CA ARG A 79 15.28 13.04 15.45
C ARG A 79 14.98 14.35 16.17
N CYS A 80 14.23 15.23 15.53
CA CYS A 80 13.77 16.46 16.14
C CYS A 80 12.83 16.15 17.32
N SER A 81 13.08 16.74 18.48
CA SER A 81 12.27 16.52 19.68
C SER A 81 10.93 17.28 19.69
N ARG A 82 10.73 18.20 18.73
CA ARG A 82 9.55 19.07 18.66
C ARG A 82 8.29 18.27 18.28
N PRO A 83 7.09 18.73 18.70
CA PRO A 83 5.84 18.15 18.23
C PRO A 83 5.73 18.28 16.70
N ALA A 84 5.15 17.27 16.08
CA ALA A 84 4.73 17.34 14.69
C ALA A 84 3.46 18.18 14.58
N GLU A 85 3.46 19.11 13.65
CA GLU A 85 2.35 20.03 13.40
C GLU A 85 1.74 19.75 12.01
N HIS A 86 2.55 19.23 11.09
CA HIS A 86 2.22 19.04 9.70
C HIS A 86 2.51 17.61 9.25
N GLY A 87 1.66 17.09 8.37
CA GLY A 87 1.94 15.90 7.57
C GLY A 87 2.39 16.33 6.17
N ASP A 88 3.62 16.02 5.80
CA ASP A 88 4.21 16.38 4.51
C ASP A 88 4.70 15.14 3.74
N HIS A 89 5.04 15.31 2.47
CA HIS A 89 5.66 14.27 1.66
C HIS A 89 7.17 14.23 1.91
N PHE A 90 7.69 13.09 2.35
CA PHE A 90 9.14 12.88 2.52
C PHE A 90 9.88 13.08 1.20
N TYR A 91 9.44 12.38 0.15
CA TYR A 91 9.81 12.63 -1.23
C TYR A 91 8.81 13.63 -1.85
N PRO A 92 9.23 14.82 -2.31
CA PRO A 92 8.32 15.87 -2.76
C PRO A 92 7.35 15.41 -3.85
N TRP A 93 6.06 15.72 -3.70
CA TRP A 93 5.04 15.38 -4.69
C TRP A 93 5.36 15.92 -6.08
N SER A 94 5.87 17.15 -6.18
CA SER A 94 6.26 17.81 -7.44
C SER A 94 7.45 17.14 -8.15
N LYS A 95 8.12 16.20 -7.50
CA LYS A 95 9.24 15.42 -8.05
C LYS A 95 8.86 13.95 -8.29
N GLY A 96 7.58 13.60 -8.16
CA GLY A 96 7.10 12.23 -8.32
C GLY A 96 6.88 11.47 -7.01
N GLY A 97 6.82 12.17 -5.86
CA GLY A 97 6.41 11.54 -4.60
C GLY A 97 4.93 11.13 -4.62
N SER A 98 4.62 9.93 -4.14
CA SER A 98 3.23 9.46 -4.02
C SER A 98 2.53 10.07 -2.80
N THR A 99 1.22 10.22 -2.84
CA THR A 99 0.43 10.60 -1.66
C THR A 99 0.00 9.32 -0.93
N SER A 100 0.91 8.78 -0.13
CA SER A 100 0.72 7.53 0.62
C SER A 100 1.25 7.64 2.05
N LEU A 101 0.88 6.69 2.91
CA LEU A 101 1.41 6.63 4.28
C LEU A 101 2.91 6.34 4.32
N GLN A 102 3.45 5.61 3.32
CA GLN A 102 4.88 5.36 3.23
C GLN A 102 5.64 6.65 2.92
N ASN A 103 5.10 7.51 2.05
CA ASN A 103 5.70 8.82 1.76
C ASN A 103 5.30 9.92 2.77
N PHE A 104 4.39 9.65 3.71
CA PHE A 104 4.00 10.60 4.74
C PHE A 104 5.09 10.76 5.80
N VAL A 105 5.43 12.00 6.14
CA VAL A 105 6.31 12.32 7.27
C VAL A 105 5.65 13.35 8.19
N ALA A 106 5.69 13.07 9.49
CA ALA A 106 5.23 14.02 10.51
C ALA A 106 6.34 15.03 10.80
N ALA A 107 6.08 16.32 10.62
CA ALA A 107 7.09 17.38 10.73
C ALA A 107 6.59 18.58 11.55
N CYS A 108 7.50 19.21 12.31
CA CYS A 108 7.25 20.53 12.89
C CYS A 108 7.41 21.63 11.83
N SER A 109 6.81 22.82 12.03
CA SER A 109 6.91 23.94 11.08
C SER A 109 8.33 24.33 10.72
N ARG A 110 9.30 24.21 11.64
CA ARG A 110 10.71 24.55 11.39
C ARG A 110 11.35 23.56 10.41
N CYS A 111 11.28 22.27 10.70
CA CYS A 111 11.89 21.24 9.86
C CYS A 111 11.19 21.14 8.51
N ASN A 112 9.86 21.30 8.47
CA ASN A 112 9.09 21.29 7.23
C ASN A 112 9.55 22.41 6.28
N ARG A 113 9.66 23.65 6.78
CA ARG A 113 10.15 24.79 6.00
C ARG A 113 11.60 24.62 5.56
N ALA A 114 12.46 24.10 6.44
CA ALA A 114 13.87 23.88 6.12
C ALA A 114 14.07 22.81 5.02
N LYS A 115 13.27 21.73 5.04
CA LYS A 115 13.27 20.70 3.99
C LYS A 115 12.78 21.26 2.66
N GLY A 116 11.64 21.96 2.66
CA GLY A 116 10.98 22.45 1.44
C GLY A 116 10.75 21.31 0.43
N ALA A 117 11.09 21.59 -0.83
CA ALA A 117 10.98 20.64 -1.95
C ALA A 117 12.30 19.92 -2.27
N GLN A 118 13.23 19.83 -1.30
CA GLN A 118 14.49 19.10 -1.50
C GLN A 118 14.23 17.59 -1.60
N ILE A 119 14.91 16.95 -2.55
CA ILE A 119 14.88 15.49 -2.68
C ILE A 119 15.75 14.91 -1.57
N PRO A 120 15.22 14.00 -0.73
CA PRO A 120 16.01 13.38 0.33
C PRO A 120 17.14 12.53 -0.25
N SER A 121 18.31 12.57 0.38
CA SER A 121 19.42 11.71 -0.03
C SER A 121 19.17 10.25 0.41
N PRO A 122 19.76 9.25 -0.27
CA PRO A 122 19.63 7.85 0.13
C PRO A 122 19.99 7.62 1.60
N ALA A 123 21.04 8.30 2.09
CA ALA A 123 21.45 8.22 3.49
C ALA A 123 20.41 8.84 4.46
N GLN A 124 19.70 9.90 4.07
CA GLN A 124 18.61 10.46 4.89
C GLN A 124 17.43 9.50 4.97
N GLN A 125 17.08 8.87 3.84
CA GLN A 125 16.03 7.86 3.77
C GLN A 125 16.36 6.67 4.66
N GLU A 126 17.54 6.07 4.52
CA GLU A 126 17.96 4.92 5.33
C GLU A 126 17.94 5.23 6.83
N ARG A 127 18.41 6.41 7.23
CA ARG A 127 18.37 6.83 8.65
C ARG A 127 16.94 6.97 9.16
N LEU A 128 16.03 7.53 8.37
CA LEU A 128 14.63 7.64 8.76
C LEU A 128 13.97 6.26 8.86
N GLU A 129 14.19 5.37 7.89
CA GLU A 129 13.70 3.99 7.93
C GLU A 129 14.23 3.24 9.17
N ARG A 130 15.54 3.32 9.42
CA ARG A 130 16.18 2.74 10.61
C ARG A 130 15.56 3.25 11.91
N ARG A 131 15.28 4.57 11.99
CA ARG A 131 14.58 5.14 13.15
C ARG A 131 13.14 4.63 13.25
N ARG A 132 12.39 4.56 12.14
CA ARG A 132 11.00 4.06 12.16
C ARG A 132 10.92 2.64 12.71
N ARG A 133 11.89 1.78 12.40
CA ARG A 133 11.96 0.42 12.97
C ARG A 133 11.98 0.38 14.50
N THR A 134 12.34 1.47 15.19
CA THR A 134 12.33 1.51 16.66
C THR A 134 10.96 1.89 17.26
N TYR A 135 10.00 2.37 16.45
CA TYR A 135 8.69 2.83 16.95
C TYR A 135 7.50 2.49 16.02
N VAL A 136 7.74 1.82 14.90
CA VAL A 136 6.72 1.31 13.97
C VAL A 136 6.77 -0.20 13.98
N ALA A 137 5.71 -0.85 14.43
CA ALA A 137 5.67 -2.31 14.65
C ALA A 137 5.66 -3.13 13.35
N LEU A 138 5.20 -2.57 12.23
CA LEU A 138 5.14 -3.25 10.93
C LEU A 138 6.33 -2.82 10.07
N ASP A 139 7.19 -3.78 9.70
CA ASP A 139 8.40 -3.50 8.89
C ASP A 139 8.08 -2.82 7.55
N GLY A 140 6.99 -3.22 6.89
CA GLY A 140 6.52 -2.60 5.66
C GLY A 140 6.04 -1.14 5.82
N ALA A 141 5.68 -0.74 7.05
CA ALA A 141 5.31 0.64 7.39
C ALA A 141 6.52 1.49 7.81
N ALA A 142 7.70 0.87 7.99
CA ALA A 142 8.94 1.59 8.25
C ALA A 142 9.58 2.17 6.98
N ALA A 143 9.28 1.60 5.81
CA ALA A 143 9.72 2.10 4.51
C ALA A 143 9.26 3.56 4.28
N VAL A 144 10.09 4.37 3.63
CA VAL A 144 9.79 5.78 3.38
C VAL A 144 10.03 6.17 1.93
N GLY A 145 9.29 7.18 1.45
CA GLY A 145 9.62 7.83 0.18
C GLY A 145 9.00 7.16 -1.04
N GLU A 146 7.86 6.48 -0.87
CA GLU A 146 7.13 5.85 -1.98
C GLU A 146 6.89 6.85 -3.12
N ARG A 147 7.25 6.45 -4.34
CA ARG A 147 7.17 7.26 -5.55
C ARG A 147 5.95 6.87 -6.37
N GLN A 148 5.45 7.80 -7.17
CA GLN A 148 4.43 7.49 -8.17
C GLN A 148 5.01 6.49 -9.18
N PRO A 149 4.19 5.54 -9.66
CA PRO A 149 4.61 4.67 -10.75
C PRO A 149 4.97 5.52 -11.96
N LEU A 150 6.05 5.14 -12.66
CA LEU A 150 6.37 5.75 -13.95
C LEU A 150 5.22 5.43 -14.92
N PRO A 151 4.78 6.42 -15.74
CA PRO A 151 3.74 6.20 -16.75
C PRO A 151 4.19 5.20 -17.82
#